data_AF-A0A951MRG5-F1
#
_entry.id   AF-A0A951MRG5-F1
#
_cell.length_a   1.000
_cell.length_b   1.000
_cell.length_c   1.000
_cell.angle_alpha   90.00
_cell.angle_beta   90.00
_cell.angle_gamma   90.00
#
_symmetry.space_group_name_H-M   'P 1'
#
loop_
_entity.id
_entity.type
_entity.pdbx_description
1 polymer ?
#
loop_
_entity_poly.entity_id
_entity_poly.type
_entity_poly.pdbx_seq_one_letter_code
_entity_poly.pdbx_strand_id
1 'polypeptide(L)'
;MDLGGTRMRAAIVSADGGIRERRSQPTPQDAECPDALLALAGDVLQAGRVERAVIGLPGRLHDGAGQLEHAPTSRPRGHRRSRTTPWPSGSRWRRPSPTARG
;
A
#
# COMPACT_ATOMS: atom_id res chain seq x y z
N MET A 1 -2.52 2.96 3.19
CA MET A 1 -1.75 3.17 1.94
C MET A 1 -0.43 2.44 2.07
N ASP A 2 0.09 1.94 0.95
CA ASP A 2 1.33 1.15 0.85
C ASP A 2 2.21 1.78 -0.23
N LEU A 3 3.34 2.37 0.16
CA LEU A 3 4.28 3.00 -0.77
C LEU A 3 5.45 2.05 -1.01
N GLY A 4 5.41 1.32 -2.13
CA GLY A 4 6.53 0.53 -2.58
C GLY A 4 7.46 1.33 -3.50
N GLY A 5 8.69 0.85 -3.68
CA GLY A 5 9.62 1.47 -4.64
C GLY A 5 9.19 1.37 -6.11
N THR A 6 8.26 0.48 -6.46
CA THR A 6 7.79 0.30 -7.85
C THR A 6 6.34 0.75 -8.04
N ARG A 7 5.49 0.49 -7.05
CA ARG A 7 4.07 0.86 -7.10
C ARG A 7 3.63 1.38 -5.75
N MET A 8 2.76 2.36 -5.79
CA MET A 8 1.97 2.81 -4.64
C MET A 8 0.57 2.20 -4.71
N ARG A 9 -0.05 1.99 -3.54
CA ARG A 9 -1.39 1.44 -3.41
C ARG A 9 -2.17 2.17 -2.33
N ALA A 10 -3.44 2.39 -2.58
CA ALA A 10 -4.38 2.93 -1.61
C ALA A 10 -5.63 2.04 -1.56
N ALA A 11 -6.21 1.92 -0.37
CA ALA A 11 -7.41 1.13 -0.15
C ALA A 11 -8.23 1.69 1.00
N ILE A 12 -9.56 1.61 0.87
CA ILE A 12 -10.48 1.79 2.01
C ILE A 12 -10.68 0.42 2.64
N VAL A 13 -10.42 0.33 3.94
CA VAL A 13 -10.60 -0.89 4.73
C VAL A 13 -11.77 -0.70 5.68
N SER A 14 -12.73 -1.61 5.62
CA SER A 14 -13.86 -1.71 6.56
C SER A 14 -13.38 -2.06 7.97
N ALA A 15 -14.23 -1.81 8.97
CA ALA A 15 -13.96 -2.20 10.36
C ALA A 15 -13.76 -3.72 10.56
N ASP A 16 -14.33 -4.55 9.68
CA ASP A 16 -14.14 -6.02 9.68
C ASP A 16 -12.84 -6.47 8.98
N GLY A 17 -12.02 -5.52 8.52
CA GLY A 17 -10.77 -5.78 7.79
C GLY A 17 -10.97 -6.01 6.28
N GLY A 18 -12.19 -5.96 5.76
CA GLY A 18 -12.47 -6.10 4.33
C GLY A 18 -12.00 -4.89 3.51
N ILE A 19 -11.42 -5.11 2.33
CA ILE A 19 -11.08 -4.03 1.40
C ILE A 19 -12.33 -3.68 0.58
N ARG A 20 -12.83 -2.44 0.71
CA ARG A 20 -13.98 -1.94 -0.06
C ARG A 20 -13.60 -1.42 -1.44
N GLU A 21 -12.51 -0.67 -1.48
CA GLU A 21 -11.99 -0.05 -2.70
C GLU A 21 -10.46 -0.13 -2.68
N ARG A 22 -9.85 -0.26 -3.85
CA ARG A 22 -8.40 -0.29 -4.02
C ARG A 22 -7.99 0.31 -5.36
N ARG A 23 -7.00 1.21 -5.31
CA ARG A 23 -6.31 1.75 -6.48
C ARG A 23 -4.81 1.52 -6.37
N SER A 24 -4.14 1.53 -7.53
CA SER A 24 -2.69 1.36 -7.61
C SER A 24 -2.13 2.09 -8.82
N GLN A 25 -0.97 2.72 -8.63
CA GLN A 25 -0.23 3.38 -9.70
C GLN A 25 1.28 3.18 -9.56
N PRO A 26 2.08 3.44 -10.61
CA PRO A 26 3.54 3.44 -10.52
C PRO A 26 4.04 4.46 -9.48
N THR A 27 5.16 4.13 -8.82
CA THR A 27 5.86 5.10 -7.97
C THR A 27 6.72 6.00 -8.85
N PRO A 28 6.57 7.34 -8.77
CA PRO A 28 7.48 8.27 -9.45
C PRO A 28 8.94 7.98 -9.07
N GLN A 29 9.84 7.92 -10.07
CA GLN A 29 11.26 7.57 -9.84
C GLN A 29 12.19 8.78 -9.91
N ASP A 30 11.83 9.78 -10.71
CA ASP A 30 12.77 10.81 -11.16
C ASP A 30 12.52 12.19 -10.54
N ALA A 31 11.53 12.31 -9.65
CA ALA A 31 11.22 13.56 -8.96
C ALA A 31 10.51 13.32 -7.63
N GLU A 32 10.75 14.19 -6.65
CA GLU A 32 9.91 14.32 -5.46
C GLU A 32 8.52 14.78 -5.90
N CYS A 33 7.58 13.84 -5.95
CA CYS A 33 6.24 14.08 -6.48
C CYS A 33 5.18 13.65 -5.46
N PRO A 34 4.94 14.46 -4.42
CA PRO A 34 3.86 14.20 -3.45
C PRO A 34 2.48 14.21 -4.12
N ASP A 35 2.31 14.95 -5.21
CA ASP A 35 1.05 15.05 -5.96
C ASP A 35 0.55 13.70 -6.44
N ALA A 36 1.46 12.79 -6.84
CA ALA A 36 1.07 11.45 -7.23
C ALA A 36 0.41 10.70 -6.05
N LEU A 37 0.98 10.78 -4.85
CA LEU A 37 0.41 10.17 -3.65
C LEU A 37 -0.94 10.80 -3.29
N LEU A 38 -1.05 12.12 -3.38
CA LEU A 38 -2.28 12.87 -3.09
C LEU A 38 -3.39 12.53 -4.09
N ALA A 39 -3.07 12.43 -5.38
CA ALA A 39 -4.02 12.02 -6.41
C ALA A 39 -4.54 10.60 -6.16
N LEU A 40 -3.63 9.66 -5.85
CA LEU A 40 -4.02 8.28 -5.51
C LEU A 40 -4.93 8.20 -4.28
N ALA A 41 -4.67 9.04 -3.26
CA ALA A 41 -5.55 9.13 -2.10
C ALA A 41 -6.92 9.70 -2.50
N GLY A 42 -6.94 10.79 -3.28
CA GLY A 42 -8.15 11.41 -3.81
C GLY A 42 -9.04 10.41 -4.56
N ASP A 43 -8.47 9.64 -5.48
CA ASP A 43 -9.19 8.63 -6.27
C ASP A 43 -9.92 7.59 -5.42
N VAL A 44 -9.29 7.16 -4.33
CA VAL A 44 -9.89 6.19 -3.40
C VAL A 44 -10.94 6.85 -2.51
N LEU A 45 -10.72 8.10 -2.09
CA LEU A 45 -11.67 8.86 -1.27
C LEU A 45 -12.97 9.20 -2.01
N GLN A 46 -12.97 9.24 -3.34
CA GLN A 46 -14.21 9.35 -4.12
C GLN A 46 -15.16 8.17 -3.89
N ALA A 47 -14.65 7.00 -3.49
CA ALA A 47 -15.46 5.81 -3.23
C ALA A 47 -16.06 5.78 -1.80
N GLY A 48 -15.67 6.70 -0.91
CA GLY A 48 -16.23 6.78 0.43
C GLY A 48 -15.44 7.60 1.43
N ARG A 49 -16.11 7.99 2.51
CA ARG A 49 -15.52 8.73 3.62
C ARG A 49 -14.66 7.82 4.50
N VAL A 50 -13.53 8.35 4.95
CA VAL A 50 -12.64 7.71 5.93
C VAL A 50 -12.41 8.65 7.12
N GLU A 51 -12.21 8.09 8.30
CA GLU A 51 -11.90 8.87 9.51
C GLU A 51 -10.40 8.95 9.80
N ARG A 52 -9.65 7.94 9.35
CA ARG A 52 -8.21 7.78 9.61
C ARG A 52 -7.53 7.21 8.38
N ALA A 53 -6.26 7.58 8.22
CA ALA A 53 -5.39 7.00 7.21
C ALA A 53 -4.12 6.47 7.89
N VAL A 54 -3.65 5.32 7.41
CA VAL A 54 -2.36 4.74 7.79
C VAL A 54 -1.52 4.64 6.53
N ILE A 55 -0.25 5.03 6.60
CA ILE A 55 0.68 4.99 5.47
C ILE A 55 1.85 4.08 5.85
N GLY A 56 2.01 2.99 5.11
CA GLY A 56 3.21 2.16 5.18
C GLY A 56 4.27 2.72 4.24
N LEU A 57 5.45 3.01 4.78
CA LEU A 57 6.61 3.51 4.06
C LEU A 57 7.75 2.47 4.09
N PRO A 58 8.57 2.36 3.04
CA PRO A 58 9.72 1.48 3.04
C PRO A 58 10.84 2.14 3.84
N GLY A 59 11.29 1.49 4.91
CA GLY A 59 12.36 2.02 5.76
C GLY A 59 12.03 1.99 7.24
N ARG A 60 12.90 2.61 8.03
CA ARG A 60 12.67 2.85 9.46
C ARG A 60 12.05 4.22 9.66
N LEU A 61 11.03 4.27 10.52
CA LEU A 61 10.36 5.48 10.95
C LEU A 61 10.82 5.83 12.36
N HIS A 62 10.95 7.12 12.64
CA HIS A 62 11.14 7.61 13.99
C HIS A 62 9.82 7.48 14.75
N ASP A 63 9.86 6.79 15.89
CA ASP A 63 8.70 6.63 16.75
C ASP A 63 8.26 8.01 17.30
N GLY A 64 7.04 8.42 16.97
CA GLY A 64 6.41 9.64 17.50
C GLY A 64 6.55 10.91 16.64
N ALA A 65 7.60 11.06 15.83
CA ALA A 65 7.75 12.24 14.96
C ALA A 65 7.13 12.05 13.56
N GLY A 66 6.81 10.82 13.16
CA GLY A 66 6.30 10.52 11.82
C GLY A 66 7.32 10.79 10.71
N GLN A 67 8.61 10.87 11.05
CA GLN A 67 9.70 11.13 10.12
C GLN A 67 10.38 9.83 9.70
N LEU A 68 10.77 9.74 8.43
CA LEU A 68 11.52 8.61 7.92
C LEU A 68 13.01 8.79 8.27
N GLU A 69 13.54 7.91 9.12
CA GLU A 69 14.96 7.95 9.52
C GLU A 69 15.88 7.41 8.43
N HIS A 70 15.43 6.35 7.74
CA HIS A 70 16.19 5.70 6.70
C HIS A 70 15.28 5.01 5.69
N ALA A 71 15.36 5.43 4.42
CA ALA A 71 14.79 4.70 3.28
C ALA A 71 15.87 3.88 2.59
N PRO A 72 15.68 2.57 2.34
CA PRO A 72 16.53 1.88 1.38
C PRO A 72 16.32 2.51 -0.01
N THR A 73 17.39 3.03 -0.61
CA THR A 73 17.32 3.56 -1.98
C THR A 73 16.89 2.44 -2.93
N SER A 74 15.81 2.67 -3.69
CA SER A 74 15.48 1.81 -4.81
C SER A 74 16.59 1.96 -5.84
N ARG A 75 17.49 0.97 -5.95
CA ARG A 75 18.49 0.94 -7.02
C ARG A 75 17.78 1.13 -8.36
N PRO A 76 18.28 1.96 -9.29
CA PRO A 76 17.74 2.04 -10.64
C PRO A 76 17.90 0.67 -11.28
N ARG A 77 16.78 -0.02 -11.58
CA ARG A 77 16.84 -1.29 -12.30
C ARG A 77 17.14 -1.01 -13.76
N GLY A 78 18.41 -1.19 -14.14
CA GLY A 78 18.77 -1.50 -15.52
C GLY A 78 18.01 -2.74 -15.99
N HIS A 79 17.29 -2.56 -17.10
CA HIS A 79 16.89 -3.56 -18.10
C HIS A 79 15.80 -4.58 -17.71
N ARG A 80 14.68 -4.42 -18.42
CA ARG A 80 13.44 -5.20 -18.43
C ARG A 80 13.68 -6.68 -18.78
N ARG A 81 13.01 -7.59 -18.05
CA ARG A 81 12.38 -8.79 -18.66
C ARG A 81 10.96 -8.91 -18.15
N SER A 82 10.02 -8.63 -19.05
CA SER A 82 8.60 -8.88 -18.90
C SER A 82 8.35 -10.38 -18.72
N ARG A 83 7.88 -10.76 -17.54
CA ARG A 83 7.05 -11.96 -17.34
C ARG A 83 5.74 -11.51 -16.71
N THR A 84 4.78 -11.21 -17.56
CA THR A 84 3.36 -11.13 -17.19
C THR A 84 2.97 -12.53 -16.71
N THR A 85 2.85 -12.68 -15.40
CA THR A 85 2.12 -13.81 -14.81
C THR A 85 0.85 -13.17 -14.24
N PRO A 86 -0.36 -13.49 -14.72
CA PRO A 86 -1.57 -13.05 -14.06
C PRO A 86 -1.58 -13.63 -12.65
N TRP A 87 -1.76 -12.77 -11.64
CA TRP A 87 -1.94 -13.23 -10.27
C TRP A 87 -3.30 -13.93 -10.15
N PRO A 88 -3.38 -15.08 -9.47
CA PRO A 88 -4.61 -15.87 -9.40
C PRO A 88 -5.69 -15.09 -8.65
N SER A 89 -6.79 -14.84 -9.33
CA SER A 89 -8.04 -14.42 -8.71
C SER A 89 -8.59 -15.58 -7.87
N GLY A 90 -8.39 -15.49 -6.55
CA GLY A 90 -9.09 -16.29 -5.55
C GLY A 90 -8.29 -17.47 -5.00
N SER A 91 -7.90 -17.37 -3.72
CA SER A 91 -8.29 -18.34 -2.68
C SER A 91 -7.70 -17.99 -1.30
N ARG A 92 -8.62 -17.74 -0.36
CA ARG A 92 -8.67 -18.30 1.00
C ARG A 92 -7.49 -18.01 1.94
N TRP A 93 -7.59 -16.91 2.69
CA TRP A 93 -6.92 -16.81 3.99
C TRP A 93 -7.71 -17.59 5.03
N ARG A 94 -7.05 -18.54 5.71
CA ARG A 94 -7.62 -19.34 6.81
C ARG A 94 -8.00 -18.42 7.97
N ARG A 95 -9.20 -18.61 8.52
CA ARG A 95 -9.59 -18.05 9.83
C ARG A 95 -8.75 -18.71 10.94
N PRO A 96 -8.35 -17.99 12.00
CA PRO A 96 -7.89 -18.64 13.23
C PRO A 96 -9.07 -19.36 13.90
N SER A 97 -8.83 -20.60 14.35
CA SER A 97 -9.80 -21.45 15.05
C SER A 97 -10.19 -20.82 16.40
N PRO A 98 -11.48 -20.84 16.81
CA PRO A 98 -11.83 -20.49 18.17
C PRO A 98 -11.37 -21.60 19.12
N THR A 99 -10.64 -21.21 20.16
CA THR A 99 -10.29 -22.04 21.32
C THR A 99 -11.56 -22.62 21.95
N ALA A 100 -11.61 -23.95 22.06
CA ALA A 100 -12.61 -24.63 22.88
C ALA A 100 -12.34 -24.30 24.36
N ARG A 101 -13.34 -23.73 25.03
CA ARG A 101 -13.44 -23.76 26.49
C ARG A 101 -13.90 -25.17 26.88
N GLY A 102 -13.09 -25.82 27.70
CA GLY A 102 -13.51 -26.86 28.65
C GLY A 102 -13.30 -26.29 30.04
#